data_AF-A0A954Y522-F1
#
_entry.id   AF-A0A954Y522-F1
#
_cell.length_a   1.000
_cell.length_b   1.000
_cell.length_c   1.000
_cell.angle_alpha   90.00
_cell.angle_beta   90.00
_cell.angle_gamma   90.00
#
_symmetry.space_group_name_H-M   'P 1'
#
loop_
_entity.id
_entity.type
_entity.pdbx_description
1 polymer ?
#
loop_
_entity_poly.entity_id
_entity_poly.type
_entity_poly.pdbx_seq_one_letter_code
_entity_poly.pdbx_strand_id
1 'polypeptide(L)'
;MRTVLNLLLTALAAGAALLITGIIVAGLANPAAGLLIGLLAAVSGALFTWRRLSHRDRGPSPRNPRLVAAGLLTLIVLFGCGILANLAPAEQNDAAPKTAPAPTVASAVTRVASSNAAANTRLVTIDDTPVQAAPHAAAAALNTLPVGHQPDIVGILADDPSWYQLSSGGWIHASHLRGEPPAAMQLLDTPPTDAPSPTAPSPTPVPATATPFYTVPDDVYATATVAQEAAIRAAQQEAIAGNRGLWAAGATGPIVTRAADLHQGPGAGYPVVGNLTAGTQLDLFGINSAGDWLQLAGGLWIAASLVADIPVGLPVTATDAFLPRGNPTPVPARAPAYTGSTRAERGIEFRSTCVCDQGNIYNCPDFDNGMDARACYLKCLDETGRDVHDLDGDKDGDACEKYD
;
A
#
# COMPACT_ATOMS: atom_id res chain seq x y z
N MET A 1 16.89 9.28 -55.39
CA MET A 1 17.33 8.61 -54.13
C MET A 1 16.20 8.42 -53.11
N ARG A 2 15.44 9.45 -52.70
CA ARG A 2 14.32 9.28 -51.72
C ARG A 2 13.23 8.30 -52.16
N THR A 3 12.85 8.30 -53.44
CA THR A 3 11.81 7.41 -53.99
C THR A 3 12.24 5.95 -53.99
N VAL A 4 13.51 5.69 -54.35
CA VAL A 4 14.10 4.34 -54.34
C VAL A 4 14.23 3.83 -52.91
N LEU A 5 14.66 4.68 -51.97
CA LEU A 5 14.75 4.33 -50.55
C LEU A 5 13.37 3.99 -49.95
N ASN A 6 12.33 4.75 -50.28
CA ASN A 6 10.97 4.47 -49.82
C ASN A 6 10.44 3.15 -50.38
N LEU A 7 10.68 2.85 -51.66
CA LEU A 7 10.30 1.57 -52.28
C LEU A 7 10.99 0.36 -51.61
N LEU A 8 12.27 0.52 -51.28
CA LEU A 8 13.06 -0.52 -50.61
C LEU A 8 12.59 -0.75 -49.17
N LEU A 9 12.24 0.32 -48.45
CA LEU A 9 11.66 0.24 -47.11
C LEU A 9 10.27 -0.43 -47.10
N THR A 10 9.42 -0.14 -48.09
CA THR A 10 8.11 -0.81 -48.22
C THR A 10 8.25 -2.30 -48.55
N ALA A 11 9.22 -2.68 -49.41
CA ALA A 11 9.47 -4.08 -49.72
C ALA A 11 10.00 -4.87 -48.50
N LEU A 12 10.89 -4.26 -47.72
CA LEU A 12 11.38 -4.83 -46.45
C LEU A 12 10.27 -5.00 -45.42
N ALA A 13 9.36 -4.03 -45.30
CA ALA A 13 8.23 -4.12 -44.38
C ALA A 13 7.26 -5.25 -44.77
N ALA A 14 6.97 -5.42 -46.06
CA ALA A 14 6.11 -6.50 -46.56
C ALA A 14 6.75 -7.89 -46.34
N GLY A 15 8.06 -8.02 -46.57
CA GLY A 15 8.80 -9.25 -46.31
C GLY A 15 8.82 -9.64 -44.82
N ALA A 16 9.01 -8.66 -43.92
CA ALA A 16 8.97 -8.88 -42.48
C ALA A 16 7.58 -9.35 -42.00
N ALA A 17 6.51 -8.78 -42.54
CA ALA A 17 5.14 -9.16 -42.17
C ALA A 17 4.82 -10.62 -42.55
N LEU A 18 5.23 -11.07 -43.75
CA LEU A 18 5.04 -12.45 -44.19
C LEU A 18 5.86 -13.44 -43.35
N LEU A 19 7.10 -13.08 -43.00
CA LEU A 19 7.98 -13.90 -42.18
C LEU A 19 7.47 -14.05 -40.74
N ILE A 20 6.96 -12.97 -40.14
CA ILE A 20 6.32 -12.99 -38.81
C ILE A 20 5.07 -13.86 -38.82
N THR A 21 4.24 -13.76 -39.86
CA THR A 21 3.03 -14.59 -40.00
C THR A 21 3.38 -16.08 -40.10
N GLY A 22 4.42 -16.43 -40.86
CA GLY A 22 4.91 -17.81 -40.95
C GLY A 22 5.43 -18.37 -39.61
N ILE A 23 6.14 -17.54 -38.83
CA ILE A 23 6.65 -17.93 -37.51
C ILE A 23 5.51 -18.12 -36.49
N ILE A 24 4.47 -17.28 -36.53
CA ILE A 24 3.32 -17.41 -35.63
C ILE A 24 2.54 -18.71 -35.92
N VAL A 25 2.36 -19.05 -37.20
CA VAL A 25 1.68 -20.30 -37.60
C VAL A 25 2.51 -21.54 -37.23
N ALA A 26 3.84 -21.47 -37.34
CA ALA A 26 4.73 -22.56 -36.94
C ALA A 26 4.92 -22.68 -35.41
N GLY A 27 4.81 -21.58 -34.67
CA GLY A 27 5.09 -21.50 -33.23
C GLY A 27 4.00 -22.10 -32.33
N LEU A 28 2.79 -22.34 -32.85
CA LEU A 28 1.69 -22.95 -32.07
C LEU A 28 1.93 -24.43 -31.70
N ALA A 29 2.97 -25.07 -32.23
CA ALA A 29 3.29 -26.47 -31.96
C ALA A 29 4.53 -26.69 -31.07
N ASN A 30 5.28 -25.64 -30.69
CA ASN A 30 6.52 -25.82 -29.92
C ASN A 30 6.74 -24.70 -28.88
N PRO A 31 6.79 -25.01 -27.57
CA PRO A 31 6.96 -24.01 -26.51
C PRO A 31 8.29 -23.24 -26.60
N ALA A 32 9.32 -23.76 -27.28
CA ALA A 32 10.57 -23.03 -27.52
C ALA A 32 10.39 -21.83 -28.48
N ALA A 33 9.34 -21.81 -29.31
CA ALA A 33 9.06 -20.71 -30.23
C ALA A 33 8.53 -19.45 -29.51
N GLY A 34 7.92 -19.59 -28.33
CA GLY A 34 7.40 -18.46 -27.55
C GLY A 34 8.48 -17.48 -27.11
N LEU A 35 9.68 -17.99 -26.80
CA LEU A 35 10.82 -17.18 -26.37
C LEU A 35 11.36 -16.33 -27.53
N LEU A 36 11.35 -16.87 -28.75
CA LEU A 36 11.78 -16.16 -29.96
C LEU A 36 10.79 -15.04 -30.33
N ILE A 37 9.48 -15.29 -30.18
CA ILE A 37 8.41 -14.30 -30.42
C ILE A 37 8.53 -13.14 -29.41
N GLY A 38 8.76 -13.43 -28.13
CA GLY A 38 8.96 -12.40 -27.11
C GLY A 38 10.16 -11.49 -27.41
N LEU A 39 11.26 -12.09 -27.89
CA LEU A 39 12.49 -11.36 -28.25
C LEU A 39 12.27 -10.46 -29.49
N LEU A 40 11.54 -10.94 -30.50
CA LEU A 40 11.17 -10.15 -31.67
C LEU A 40 10.25 -8.97 -31.32
N ALA A 41 9.32 -9.16 -30.37
CA ALA A 41 8.44 -8.08 -29.89
C ALA A 41 9.23 -6.99 -29.15
N ALA A 42 10.19 -7.38 -28.30
CA ALA A 42 11.05 -6.44 -27.57
C ALA A 42 11.92 -5.60 -28.51
N VAL A 43 12.53 -6.21 -29.52
CA VAL A 43 13.34 -5.51 -30.54
C VAL A 43 12.48 -4.55 -31.36
N SER A 44 11.26 -4.97 -31.73
CA SER A 44 10.30 -4.12 -32.45
C SER A 44 9.88 -2.91 -31.62
N GLY A 45 9.63 -3.09 -30.31
CA GLY A 45 9.33 -2.02 -29.38
C GLY A 45 10.48 -1.02 -29.26
N ALA A 46 11.71 -1.51 -29.09
CA ALA A 46 12.91 -0.66 -29.01
C ALA A 46 13.11 0.19 -30.28
N LEU A 47 12.91 -0.41 -31.47
CA LEU A 47 12.99 0.30 -32.75
C LEU A 47 11.89 1.36 -32.91
N PHE A 48 10.68 1.08 -32.44
CA PHE A 48 9.57 2.03 -32.48
C PHE A 48 9.82 3.23 -31.56
N THR A 49 10.29 2.99 -30.34
CA THR A 49 10.65 4.04 -29.37
C THR A 49 11.80 4.90 -29.90
N TRP A 50 12.83 4.26 -30.48
CA TRP A 50 13.94 4.98 -31.13
C TRP A 50 13.47 5.86 -32.28
N ARG A 51 12.57 5.35 -33.15
CA ARG A 51 12.01 6.14 -34.26
C ARG A 51 11.22 7.34 -33.74
N ARG A 52 10.46 7.18 -32.65
CA ARG A 52 9.69 8.26 -32.01
C ARG A 52 10.60 9.35 -31.45
N LEU A 53 11.71 8.95 -30.82
CA LEU A 53 12.73 9.88 -30.32
C LEU A 53 13.47 10.59 -31.47
N SER A 54 13.80 9.88 -32.55
CA SER A 54 14.49 10.47 -33.72
C SER A 54 13.68 11.52 -34.49
N HIS A 55 12.35 11.55 -34.29
CA HIS A 55 11.47 12.52 -34.94
C HIS A 55 11.26 13.79 -34.12
N ARG A 56 11.58 13.80 -32.82
CA ARG A 56 11.35 14.95 -31.94
C ARG A 56 12.45 16.02 -32.02
N ASP A 57 13.66 15.65 -32.45
CA ASP A 57 14.77 16.59 -32.60
C ASP A 57 14.99 17.01 -34.06
N ARG A 58 14.28 18.07 -34.46
CA ARG A 58 14.66 18.90 -35.62
C ARG A 58 15.27 20.22 -35.15
N GLY A 59 16.29 20.13 -34.30
CA GLY A 59 17.18 21.25 -33.98
C GLY A 59 18.51 21.12 -34.74
N PRO A 60 19.16 22.23 -35.14
CA PRO A 60 20.44 22.19 -35.84
C PRO A 60 21.57 22.00 -34.82
N SER A 61 21.95 20.75 -34.54
CA SER A 61 23.19 20.45 -33.83
C SER A 61 23.91 19.25 -34.47
N PRO A 62 25.26 19.24 -34.49
CA PRO A 62 26.03 18.28 -35.27
C PRO A 62 25.97 16.89 -34.60
N ARG A 63 25.49 15.91 -35.38
CA ARG A 63 25.40 14.50 -34.96
C ARG A 63 26.79 13.93 -34.73
N ASN A 64 27.03 13.39 -33.53
CA ASN A 64 28.26 12.66 -33.20
C ASN A 64 28.12 11.18 -33.63
N PRO A 65 28.78 10.71 -34.70
CA PRO A 65 28.61 9.36 -35.24
C PRO A 65 29.10 8.24 -34.29
N ARG A 66 29.87 8.59 -33.26
CA ARG A 66 30.45 7.64 -32.29
C ARG A 66 29.42 7.02 -31.34
N LEU A 67 28.36 7.77 -30.99
CA LEU A 67 27.29 7.26 -30.13
C LEU A 67 26.39 6.23 -30.85
N VAL A 68 26.21 6.39 -32.15
CA VAL A 68 25.42 5.46 -32.97
C VAL A 68 26.14 4.13 -33.16
N ALA A 69 27.46 4.16 -33.34
CA ALA A 69 28.27 2.94 -33.46
C ALA A 69 28.35 2.15 -32.15
N ALA A 70 28.42 2.84 -31.00
CA ALA A 70 28.47 2.20 -29.68
C ALA A 70 27.17 1.43 -29.35
N GLY A 71 25.99 2.01 -29.65
CA GLY A 71 24.71 1.35 -29.41
C GLY A 71 24.49 0.08 -30.25
N LEU A 72 24.98 0.07 -31.49
CA LEU A 72 24.86 -1.10 -32.38
C LEU A 72 25.76 -2.27 -31.94
N LEU A 73 26.97 -1.97 -31.43
CA LEU A 73 27.93 -2.99 -31.02
C LEU A 73 27.46 -3.75 -29.76
N THR A 74 26.87 -3.04 -28.79
CA THR A 74 26.33 -3.65 -27.56
C THR A 74 25.19 -4.61 -27.85
N LEU A 75 24.36 -4.29 -28.84
CA LEU A 75 23.24 -5.13 -29.27
C LEU A 75 23.72 -6.44 -29.93
N ILE A 76 24.82 -6.39 -30.69
CA ILE A 76 25.43 -7.57 -31.32
C ILE A 76 26.07 -8.50 -30.27
N VAL A 77 26.74 -7.95 -29.25
CA VAL A 77 27.38 -8.74 -28.18
C VAL A 77 26.34 -9.46 -27.32
N LEU A 78 25.23 -8.80 -26.99
CA LEU A 78 24.13 -9.43 -26.23
C LEU A 78 23.44 -10.55 -27.03
N PHE A 79 23.35 -10.41 -28.35
CA PHE A 79 22.77 -11.45 -29.22
C PHE A 79 23.67 -12.68 -29.36
N GLY A 80 25.00 -12.49 -29.37
CA GLY A 80 25.97 -13.58 -29.49
C GLY A 80 26.04 -14.49 -28.25
N CYS A 81 25.86 -13.94 -27.05
CA CYS A 81 25.97 -14.71 -25.80
C CYS A 81 24.73 -15.59 -25.51
N GLY A 82 23.53 -15.17 -25.91
CA GLY A 82 22.30 -15.91 -25.64
C GLY A 82 22.13 -17.22 -26.43
N ILE A 83 22.79 -17.34 -27.58
CA ILE A 83 22.62 -18.50 -28.48
C ILE A 83 23.47 -19.71 -28.03
N LEU A 84 24.54 -19.49 -27.25
CA LEU A 84 25.44 -20.58 -26.84
C LEU A 84 24.98 -21.36 -25.59
N ALA A 85 23.98 -20.90 -24.86
CA ALA A 85 23.59 -21.48 -23.56
C ALA A 85 22.50 -22.58 -23.60
N ASN A 86 21.95 -22.93 -24.78
CA ASN A 86 20.73 -23.76 -24.86
C ASN A 86 20.87 -25.12 -25.57
N LEU A 87 22.08 -25.67 -25.67
CA LEU A 87 22.29 -27.02 -26.20
C LEU A 87 22.65 -27.99 -25.07
N ALA A 88 21.64 -28.54 -24.40
CA ALA A 88 21.77 -29.72 -23.54
C ALA A 88 20.73 -30.78 -23.96
N PRO A 89 21.09 -32.08 -24.04
CA PRO A 89 20.18 -33.12 -24.53
C PRO A 89 19.22 -33.61 -23.45
N ALA A 90 17.97 -33.86 -23.84
CA ALA A 90 16.91 -34.40 -22.99
C ALA A 90 17.07 -35.92 -22.80
N GLU A 91 17.02 -36.36 -21.55
CA GLU A 91 17.07 -37.76 -21.14
C GLU A 91 15.66 -38.37 -21.06
N GLN A 92 15.57 -39.62 -21.51
CA GLN A 92 14.37 -40.40 -21.82
C GLN A 92 14.06 -41.34 -20.63
N ASN A 93 12.86 -41.24 -20.03
CA ASN A 93 12.43 -42.16 -18.97
C ASN A 93 11.14 -42.89 -19.35
N ASP A 94 11.28 -44.20 -19.51
CA ASP A 94 10.25 -45.21 -19.66
C ASP A 94 9.86 -45.84 -18.31
N ALA A 95 8.68 -46.48 -18.33
CA ALA A 95 8.23 -47.62 -17.52
C ALA A 95 7.42 -47.39 -16.23
N ALA A 96 6.12 -47.66 -16.36
CA ALA A 96 5.24 -48.19 -15.31
C ALA A 96 5.55 -49.68 -14.99
N PRO A 97 5.08 -50.24 -13.85
CA PRO A 97 4.06 -51.29 -14.00
C PRO A 97 3.01 -51.43 -12.85
N LYS A 98 1.77 -51.74 -13.28
CA LYS A 98 0.91 -52.91 -12.96
C LYS A 98 0.50 -53.28 -11.49
N THR A 99 -0.79 -53.02 -11.23
CA THR A 99 -1.87 -53.65 -10.43
C THR A 99 -1.74 -54.92 -9.54
N ALA A 100 -2.43 -54.80 -8.36
CA ALA A 100 -3.33 -55.73 -7.60
C ALA A 100 -2.74 -56.79 -6.62
N PRO A 101 -3.49 -57.35 -5.62
CA PRO A 101 -4.92 -57.19 -5.24
C PRO A 101 -5.24 -56.97 -3.72
N ALA A 102 -6.53 -56.86 -3.40
CA ALA A 102 -7.18 -56.66 -2.09
C ALA A 102 -7.07 -57.85 -1.10
N PRO A 103 -7.49 -57.64 0.17
CA PRO A 103 -8.63 -58.45 0.65
C PRO A 103 -9.71 -57.68 1.44
N THR A 104 -10.90 -58.27 1.37
CA THR A 104 -12.19 -57.94 2.01
C THR A 104 -12.37 -58.78 3.29
N VAL A 105 -12.85 -58.22 4.42
CA VAL A 105 -13.85 -58.74 5.41
C VAL A 105 -14.09 -57.57 6.42
N ALA A 106 -15.18 -56.80 6.43
CA ALA A 106 -16.57 -57.00 6.88
C ALA A 106 -16.82 -57.00 8.41
N SER A 107 -17.84 -56.22 8.82
CA SER A 107 -18.57 -56.14 10.12
C SER A 107 -18.07 -55.03 11.09
N ALA A 108 -18.87 -54.19 11.75
CA ALA A 108 -20.33 -54.13 11.92
C ALA A 108 -20.80 -52.71 12.30
N VAL A 109 -21.99 -52.37 11.82
CA VAL A 109 -23.06 -51.53 12.37
C VAL A 109 -22.80 -50.81 13.72
N THR A 110 -22.78 -49.47 13.70
CA THR A 110 -23.61 -48.63 14.58
C THR A 110 -23.94 -47.34 13.82
N ARG A 111 -25.20 -47.21 13.44
CA ARG A 111 -25.77 -46.05 12.76
C ARG A 111 -26.23 -45.07 13.86
N VAL A 112 -25.37 -44.15 14.26
CA VAL A 112 -25.82 -42.87 14.86
C VAL A 112 -25.72 -41.83 13.76
N ALA A 113 -26.87 -41.55 13.15
CA ALA A 113 -27.06 -40.32 12.42
C ALA A 113 -27.03 -39.17 13.43
N SER A 114 -25.98 -38.34 13.39
CA SER A 114 -26.09 -36.88 13.36
C SER A 114 -24.69 -36.30 13.20
N SER A 115 -24.13 -36.49 12.01
CA SER A 115 -23.04 -35.66 11.51
C SER A 115 -23.63 -34.34 10.97
N ASN A 116 -22.97 -33.23 11.31
CA ASN A 116 -23.08 -31.94 10.61
C ASN A 116 -24.35 -31.10 10.84
N ALA A 117 -24.86 -31.09 12.06
CA ALA A 117 -25.72 -30.01 12.56
C ALA A 117 -25.07 -29.26 13.74
N ALA A 118 -23.76 -28.96 13.65
CA ALA A 118 -23.25 -27.74 14.28
C ALA A 118 -23.70 -26.58 13.39
N ALA A 119 -25.01 -26.31 13.41
CA ALA A 119 -25.55 -25.10 12.85
C ALA A 119 -24.73 -23.96 13.46
N ASN A 120 -24.15 -23.14 12.59
CA ASN A 120 -23.35 -21.99 12.93
C ASN A 120 -24.31 -20.99 13.59
N THR A 121 -24.62 -21.19 14.87
CA THR A 121 -25.53 -20.31 15.59
C THR A 121 -24.75 -19.03 15.85
N ARG A 122 -24.93 -18.07 14.96
CA ARG A 122 -24.26 -16.79 15.00
C ARG A 122 -25.14 -15.83 15.77
N LEU A 123 -24.58 -15.28 16.85
CA LEU A 123 -25.18 -14.14 17.52
C LEU A 123 -25.12 -12.93 16.57
N VAL A 124 -26.24 -12.24 16.43
CA VAL A 124 -26.40 -11.06 15.58
C VAL A 124 -26.97 -9.93 16.41
N THR A 125 -26.48 -8.70 16.24
CA THR A 125 -27.03 -7.51 16.91
C THR A 125 -28.45 -7.21 16.41
N ILE A 126 -29.38 -6.90 17.31
CA ILE A 126 -30.79 -6.58 16.94
C ILE A 126 -31.09 -5.09 16.86
N ASP A 127 -30.18 -4.26 17.36
CA ASP A 127 -30.23 -2.80 17.37
C ASP A 127 -28.81 -2.24 17.20
N ASP A 128 -28.69 -0.91 17.19
CA ASP A 128 -27.40 -0.25 17.30
C ASP A 128 -26.88 -0.43 18.74
N THR A 129 -26.00 -1.41 18.90
CA THR A 129 -25.60 -1.95 20.19
C THR A 129 -24.36 -1.24 20.73
N PRO A 130 -24.42 -0.59 21.91
CA PRO A 130 -23.24 0.02 22.50
C PRO A 130 -22.26 -1.05 22.98
N VAL A 131 -20.99 -0.90 22.58
CA VAL A 131 -19.86 -1.65 23.11
C VAL A 131 -19.31 -0.90 24.31
N GLN A 132 -19.23 -1.55 25.46
CA GLN A 132 -18.85 -0.92 26.72
C GLN A 132 -17.42 -1.31 27.15
N ALA A 133 -16.76 -0.42 27.89
CA ALA A 133 -15.40 -0.64 28.39
C ALA A 133 -15.31 -1.69 29.51
N ALA A 134 -16.42 -1.96 30.19
CA ALA A 134 -16.54 -2.93 31.28
C ALA A 134 -17.95 -3.58 31.23
N PRO A 135 -18.14 -4.76 31.84
CA PRO A 135 -19.40 -5.50 31.77
C PRO A 135 -20.45 -4.99 32.77
N HIS A 136 -20.80 -3.71 32.70
CA HIS A 136 -21.88 -3.13 33.50
C HIS A 136 -22.48 -1.91 32.81
N ALA A 137 -23.80 -1.70 32.88
CA ALA A 137 -24.50 -0.68 32.09
C ALA A 137 -23.99 0.78 32.26
N ALA A 138 -23.32 1.09 33.37
CA ALA A 138 -22.70 2.40 33.62
C ALA A 138 -21.31 2.60 32.98
N ALA A 139 -20.76 1.59 32.31
CA ALA A 139 -19.43 1.68 31.71
C ALA A 139 -19.44 2.62 30.51
N ALA A 140 -18.31 3.29 30.28
CA ALA A 140 -18.16 4.16 29.13
C ALA A 140 -18.38 3.37 27.83
N ALA A 141 -19.22 3.90 26.93
CA ALA A 141 -19.36 3.37 25.59
C ALA A 141 -18.07 3.62 24.80
N LEU A 142 -17.43 2.55 24.34
CA LEU A 142 -16.26 2.59 23.47
C LEU A 142 -16.65 2.81 22.01
N ASN A 143 -17.72 2.14 21.57
CA ASN A 143 -18.19 2.15 20.19
C ASN A 143 -19.66 1.71 20.11
N THR A 144 -20.26 1.71 18.91
CA THR A 144 -21.60 1.17 18.64
C THR A 144 -21.54 0.20 17.46
N LEU A 145 -22.01 -1.03 17.63
CA LEU A 145 -22.16 -1.98 16.54
C LEU A 145 -23.50 -1.78 15.85
N PRO A 146 -23.55 -1.71 14.51
CA PRO A 146 -24.81 -1.54 13.79
C PRO A 146 -25.69 -2.79 13.91
N VAL A 147 -27.00 -2.62 13.78
CA VAL A 147 -27.95 -3.75 13.67
C VAL A 147 -27.55 -4.74 12.57
N GLY A 148 -27.70 -6.04 12.83
CA GLY A 148 -27.35 -7.09 11.87
C GLY A 148 -25.87 -7.50 11.87
N HIS A 149 -25.03 -6.83 12.65
CA HIS A 149 -23.62 -7.17 12.81
C HIS A 149 -23.43 -8.48 13.57
N GLN A 150 -22.42 -9.27 13.18
CA GLN A 150 -22.05 -10.52 13.85
C GLN A 150 -20.77 -10.28 14.66
N PRO A 151 -20.88 -9.96 15.97
CA PRO A 151 -19.71 -9.74 16.78
C PRO A 151 -18.90 -11.03 16.95
N ASP A 152 -17.57 -10.89 16.92
CA ASP A 152 -16.64 -11.96 17.26
C ASP A 152 -16.49 -12.03 18.79
N ILE A 153 -17.20 -12.98 19.40
CA ILE A 153 -17.31 -13.14 20.85
C ILE A 153 -16.28 -14.17 21.32
N VAL A 154 -15.44 -13.78 22.28
CA VAL A 154 -14.35 -14.60 22.82
C VAL A 154 -14.80 -15.34 24.08
N GLY A 155 -15.69 -14.74 24.86
CA GLY A 155 -16.16 -15.34 26.11
C GLY A 155 -17.37 -14.66 26.71
N ILE A 156 -17.84 -15.25 27.79
CA ILE A 156 -18.99 -14.82 28.58
C ILE A 156 -18.53 -14.62 30.03
N LEU A 157 -19.00 -13.58 30.69
CA LEU A 157 -18.63 -13.32 32.08
C LEU A 157 -19.24 -14.39 33.00
N ALA A 158 -18.42 -15.00 33.86
CA ALA A 158 -18.84 -16.11 34.70
C ALA A 158 -19.88 -15.70 35.76
N ASP A 159 -19.70 -14.53 36.36
CA ASP A 159 -20.56 -14.03 37.44
C ASP A 159 -21.84 -13.35 36.93
N ASP A 160 -21.84 -12.86 35.69
CA ASP A 160 -23.03 -12.31 35.03
C ASP A 160 -23.06 -12.73 33.55
N PRO A 161 -23.71 -13.85 33.22
CA PRO A 161 -23.77 -14.37 31.84
C PRO A 161 -24.58 -13.48 30.89
N SER A 162 -25.07 -12.33 31.35
CA SER A 162 -25.66 -11.31 30.50
C SER A 162 -24.61 -10.49 29.74
N TRP A 163 -23.31 -10.68 29.97
CA TRP A 163 -22.24 -9.95 29.29
C TRP A 163 -21.31 -10.85 28.49
N TYR A 164 -21.07 -10.43 27.24
CA TYR A 164 -20.16 -11.08 26.29
C TYR A 164 -18.95 -10.18 26.01
N GLN A 165 -17.75 -10.76 26.00
CA GLN A 165 -16.52 -10.05 25.62
C GLN A 165 -16.24 -10.24 24.12
N LEU A 166 -15.94 -9.15 23.43
CA LEU A 166 -15.54 -9.13 22.03
C LEU A 166 -14.03 -9.33 21.88
N SER A 167 -13.59 -9.82 20.72
CA SER A 167 -12.16 -9.93 20.41
C SER A 167 -11.44 -8.58 20.32
N SER A 168 -12.18 -7.49 20.15
CA SER A 168 -11.69 -6.12 20.24
C SER A 168 -11.49 -5.61 21.68
N GLY A 169 -11.85 -6.41 22.70
CA GLY A 169 -11.68 -6.08 24.12
C GLY A 169 -12.87 -5.38 24.79
N GLY A 170 -13.91 -5.01 24.04
CA GLY A 170 -15.14 -4.43 24.58
C GLY A 170 -16.17 -5.46 25.07
N TRP A 171 -17.21 -4.98 25.74
CA TRP A 171 -18.29 -5.79 26.32
C TRP A 171 -19.65 -5.44 25.72
N ILE A 172 -20.49 -6.44 25.47
CA ILE A 172 -21.87 -6.27 24.98
C ILE A 172 -22.84 -7.03 25.88
N HIS A 173 -23.97 -6.40 26.17
CA HIS A 173 -25.05 -7.04 26.93
C HIS A 173 -25.91 -7.96 26.05
N ALA A 174 -26.28 -9.12 26.57
CA ALA A 174 -27.02 -10.18 25.89
C ALA A 174 -28.36 -9.73 25.31
N SER A 175 -29.01 -8.73 25.92
CA SER A 175 -30.27 -8.17 25.42
C SER A 175 -30.17 -7.56 24.03
N HIS A 176 -28.96 -7.23 23.56
CA HIS A 176 -28.72 -6.67 22.24
C HIS A 176 -28.39 -7.73 21.18
N LEU A 177 -28.33 -9.01 21.57
CA LEU A 177 -28.00 -10.10 20.67
C LEU A 177 -29.21 -11.00 20.45
N ARG A 178 -29.35 -11.50 19.21
CA ARG A 178 -30.28 -12.57 18.85
C ARG A 178 -29.50 -13.76 18.33
N GLY A 179 -29.90 -14.94 18.78
CA GLY A 179 -29.28 -16.21 18.44
C GLY A 179 -29.00 -17.01 19.70
N GLU A 180 -28.58 -18.26 19.52
CA GLU A 180 -28.06 -19.07 20.61
C GLU A 180 -26.53 -18.90 20.67
N PRO A 181 -25.97 -18.66 21.87
CA PRO A 181 -24.52 -18.68 22.04
C PRO A 181 -23.94 -20.05 21.65
N PRO A 182 -22.73 -20.11 21.08
CA PRO A 182 -22.06 -21.39 20.86
C PRO A 182 -21.88 -22.14 22.19
N ALA A 183 -22.16 -23.45 22.18
CA ALA A 183 -22.18 -24.29 23.38
C ALA A 183 -20.83 -24.38 24.13
N ALA A 184 -19.74 -23.92 23.53
CA ALA A 184 -18.38 -23.98 24.07
C ALA A 184 -17.75 -22.58 24.18
N MET A 185 -18.45 -21.64 24.82
CA MET A 185 -17.86 -20.32 25.12
C MET A 185 -16.95 -20.39 26.35
N GLN A 186 -15.85 -19.63 26.31
CA GLN A 186 -14.96 -19.47 27.45
C GLN A 186 -15.67 -18.67 28.56
N LEU A 187 -15.69 -19.21 29.78
CA LEU A 187 -16.08 -18.47 30.97
C LEU A 187 -14.92 -17.55 31.38
N LEU A 188 -15.21 -16.26 31.50
CA LEU A 188 -14.24 -15.24 31.88
C LEU A 188 -14.48 -14.84 33.34
N ASP A 189 -13.42 -14.78 34.12
CA ASP A 189 -13.48 -14.27 35.49
C ASP A 189 -13.76 -12.76 35.47
N THR A 190 -14.46 -12.25 36.50
CA THR A 190 -14.70 -10.81 36.62
C THR A 190 -13.38 -10.05 36.68
N PRO A 191 -13.19 -9.04 35.81
CA PRO A 191 -12.05 -8.15 35.97
C PRO A 191 -12.14 -7.47 37.36
N PRO A 192 -11.02 -7.32 38.07
CA PRO A 192 -11.02 -6.75 39.42
C PRO A 192 -11.69 -5.37 39.40
N THR A 193 -12.78 -5.24 40.16
CA THR A 193 -13.65 -4.04 40.20
C THR A 193 -13.02 -2.87 40.99
N ASP A 194 -11.75 -2.97 41.38
CA ASP A 194 -11.08 -2.03 42.28
C ASP A 194 -10.63 -0.72 41.62
N ALA A 195 -11.15 -0.37 40.44
CA ALA A 195 -11.01 0.99 39.92
C ALA A 195 -12.02 1.90 40.65
N PRO A 196 -11.57 2.84 41.50
CA PRO A 196 -12.48 3.68 42.28
C PRO A 196 -13.37 4.50 41.35
N SER A 197 -14.69 4.38 41.54
CA SER A 197 -15.71 5.23 40.92
C SER A 197 -15.34 6.71 41.09
N PRO A 198 -15.34 7.55 40.03
CA PRO A 198 -14.98 8.96 40.16
C PRO A 198 -16.04 9.71 40.97
N THR A 199 -15.74 9.97 42.24
CA THR A 199 -16.56 10.85 43.09
C THR A 199 -16.48 12.27 42.56
N ALA A 200 -17.64 12.89 42.31
CA ALA A 200 -17.74 14.28 41.85
C ALA A 200 -16.98 15.25 42.79
N PRO A 201 -16.21 16.22 42.25
CA PRO A 201 -15.40 17.10 43.09
C PRO A 201 -16.26 18.16 43.81
N SER A 202 -16.20 18.15 45.15
CA SER A 202 -16.58 19.26 46.01
C SER A 202 -15.41 20.26 46.12
N PRO A 203 -15.61 21.59 45.98
CA PRO A 203 -14.53 22.55 45.94
C PRO A 203 -14.06 22.93 47.36
N THR A 204 -12.81 22.65 47.71
CA THR A 204 -12.10 23.19 48.89
C THR A 204 -10.58 23.21 48.62
N PRO A 205 -9.82 24.24 49.07
CA PRO A 205 -8.56 24.62 48.44
C PRO A 205 -7.33 23.83 48.90
N VAL A 206 -6.37 23.81 47.98
CA VAL A 206 -5.08 23.11 47.95
C VAL A 206 -4.08 23.62 49.00
N PRO A 207 -3.34 22.72 49.67
CA PRO A 207 -1.95 22.97 50.03
C PRO A 207 -0.98 22.07 49.23
N ALA A 208 0.15 22.66 48.88
CA ALA A 208 1.19 22.11 48.01
C ALA A 208 1.76 20.78 48.52
N THR A 209 1.88 19.79 47.64
CA THR A 209 2.56 18.50 47.88
C THR A 209 3.65 18.28 46.85
N ALA A 210 4.83 17.90 47.33
CA ALA A 210 6.02 17.57 46.57
C ALA A 210 5.82 16.28 45.75
N THR A 211 6.35 16.29 44.53
CA THR A 211 6.35 15.18 43.56
C THR A 211 7.38 14.10 43.94
N PRO A 212 7.00 12.82 44.07
CA PRO A 212 7.95 11.72 44.00
C PRO A 212 8.29 11.40 42.53
N PHE A 213 9.58 11.22 42.26
CA PHE A 213 10.07 10.74 40.97
C PHE A 213 9.77 9.24 40.84
N TYR A 214 9.04 8.86 39.79
CA TYR A 214 8.84 7.47 39.39
C TYR A 214 9.88 7.12 38.33
N THR A 215 10.81 6.22 38.66
CA THR A 215 11.81 5.70 37.72
C THR A 215 11.23 4.47 37.04
N VAL A 216 10.94 4.58 35.74
CA VAL A 216 10.51 3.45 34.89
C VAL A 216 11.76 2.67 34.46
N PRO A 217 11.82 1.34 34.60
CA PRO A 217 12.93 0.53 34.10
C PRO A 217 12.97 0.51 32.56
N ASP A 218 14.15 0.73 31.97
CA ASP A 218 14.40 0.82 30.51
C ASP A 218 14.33 -0.54 29.78
N ASP A 219 14.00 -1.63 30.49
CA ASP A 219 14.23 -3.00 30.04
C ASP A 219 13.06 -3.57 29.22
N VAL A 220 11.89 -2.92 29.22
CA VAL A 220 10.62 -3.52 28.73
C VAL A 220 10.31 -3.18 27.26
N TYR A 221 10.98 -2.19 26.66
CA TYR A 221 10.70 -1.77 25.27
C TYR A 221 11.65 -2.33 24.21
N ALA A 222 12.71 -3.07 24.58
CA ALA A 222 13.75 -3.48 23.64
C ALA A 222 13.51 -4.83 22.93
N THR A 223 12.63 -5.70 23.44
CA THR A 223 12.54 -7.09 22.95
C THR A 223 11.49 -7.33 21.86
N ALA A 224 10.45 -6.49 21.76
CA ALA A 224 9.38 -6.67 20.77
C ALA A 224 9.80 -6.28 19.34
N THR A 225 10.72 -5.34 19.18
CA THR A 225 11.11 -4.78 17.87
C THR A 225 12.03 -5.70 17.07
N VAL A 226 12.93 -6.43 17.73
CA VAL A 226 13.89 -7.32 17.06
C VAL A 226 13.23 -8.57 16.47
N ALA A 227 12.24 -9.14 17.17
CA ALA A 227 11.47 -10.27 16.67
C ALA A 227 10.62 -9.91 15.44
N GLN A 228 10.02 -8.70 15.45
CA GLN A 228 9.23 -8.20 14.34
C GLN A 228 10.11 -7.86 13.13
N GLU A 229 11.30 -7.28 13.34
CA GLU A 229 12.26 -7.02 12.26
C GLU A 229 12.83 -8.31 11.65
N ALA A 230 13.00 -9.37 12.44
CA ALA A 230 13.37 -10.70 11.96
C ALA A 230 12.26 -11.34 11.11
N ALA A 231 10.99 -11.21 11.52
CA ALA A 231 9.85 -11.70 10.76
C ALA A 231 9.71 -10.99 9.39
N ILE A 232 9.92 -9.67 9.35
CA ILE A 232 9.89 -8.89 8.11
C ILE A 232 11.02 -9.32 7.16
N ARG A 233 12.25 -9.53 7.68
CA ARG A 233 13.38 -10.02 6.86
C ARG A 233 13.16 -11.44 6.34
N ALA A 234 12.56 -12.33 7.13
CA ALA A 234 12.23 -13.69 6.69
C ALA A 234 11.19 -13.67 5.56
N ALA A 235 10.13 -12.86 5.68
CA ALA A 235 9.12 -12.69 4.65
C ALA A 235 9.71 -12.13 3.34
N GLN A 236 10.66 -11.18 3.43
CA GLN A 236 11.39 -10.67 2.26
C GLN A 236 12.23 -11.75 1.58
N GLN A 237 12.89 -12.63 2.34
CA GLN A 237 13.69 -13.72 1.78
C GLN A 237 12.83 -14.78 1.09
N GLU A 238 11.65 -15.10 1.64
CA GLU A 238 10.69 -16.00 0.98
C GLU A 238 10.14 -15.41 -0.33
N ALA A 239 9.87 -14.11 -0.38
CA ALA A 239 9.43 -13.43 -1.59
C ALA A 239 10.51 -13.47 -2.70
N ILE A 240 11.78 -13.24 -2.33
CA ILE A 240 12.92 -13.32 -3.25
C ILE A 240 13.11 -14.77 -3.74
N ALA A 241 13.06 -15.75 -2.84
CA ALA A 241 13.22 -17.17 -3.17
C ALA A 241 12.11 -17.69 -4.09
N GLY A 242 10.90 -17.13 -4.00
CA GLY A 242 9.77 -17.48 -4.86
C GLY A 242 9.83 -16.88 -6.28
N ASN A 243 10.87 -16.12 -6.64
CA ASN A 243 10.94 -15.33 -7.87
C ASN A 243 9.69 -14.41 -8.04
N ARG A 244 9.07 -14.03 -6.93
CA ARG A 244 8.01 -13.03 -6.85
C ARG A 244 8.70 -11.69 -6.64
N GLY A 245 9.26 -11.14 -7.70
CA GLY A 245 9.73 -9.75 -7.64
C GLY A 245 8.59 -8.86 -7.16
N LEU A 246 8.87 -7.87 -6.30
CA LEU A 246 7.89 -6.88 -5.80
C LEU A 246 7.14 -6.13 -6.92
N TRP A 247 7.49 -6.36 -8.18
CA TRP A 247 6.95 -5.71 -9.38
C TRP A 247 6.71 -6.68 -10.55
N ALA A 248 6.52 -7.97 -10.27
CA ALA A 248 6.24 -8.94 -11.34
C ALA A 248 4.87 -8.66 -11.99
N ALA A 249 4.91 -8.08 -13.20
CA ALA A 249 3.76 -7.89 -14.08
C ALA A 249 3.04 -9.22 -14.29
N GLY A 250 1.95 -9.43 -13.55
CA GLY A 250 1.20 -10.69 -13.50
C GLY A 250 0.52 -10.97 -12.16
N ALA A 251 0.91 -10.28 -11.09
CA ALA A 251 0.13 -10.33 -9.85
C ALA A 251 -1.20 -9.58 -10.05
N THR A 252 -2.31 -10.31 -10.08
CA THR A 252 -3.67 -9.78 -9.92
C THR A 252 -3.82 -9.26 -8.50
N GLY A 253 -3.26 -8.10 -8.23
CA GLY A 253 -3.42 -7.39 -6.96
C GLY A 253 -4.21 -6.11 -7.16
N PRO A 254 -4.61 -5.45 -6.07
CA PRO A 254 -5.40 -4.24 -6.13
C PRO A 254 -4.64 -3.14 -6.89
N ILE A 255 -5.31 -2.47 -7.82
CA ILE A 255 -4.70 -1.42 -8.65
C ILE A 255 -5.42 -0.09 -8.49
N VAL A 256 -4.65 0.99 -8.45
CA VAL A 256 -5.17 2.35 -8.47
C VAL A 256 -5.78 2.64 -9.84
N THR A 257 -7.07 2.97 -9.91
CA THR A 257 -7.81 3.19 -11.18
C THR A 257 -7.64 4.59 -11.75
N ARG A 258 -7.34 5.58 -10.90
CA ARG A 258 -7.12 7.00 -11.22
C ARG A 258 -6.24 7.62 -10.15
N ALA A 259 -5.63 8.78 -10.44
CA ALA A 259 -4.80 9.48 -9.46
C ALA A 259 -5.53 9.60 -8.11
N ALA A 260 -4.83 9.28 -7.03
CA ALA A 260 -5.40 9.11 -5.71
C ALA A 260 -4.49 9.69 -4.62
N ASP A 261 -5.09 10.36 -3.64
CA ASP A 261 -4.38 10.88 -2.49
C ASP A 261 -4.27 9.82 -1.38
N LEU A 262 -3.15 9.83 -0.67
CA LEU A 262 -2.88 9.01 0.50
C LEU A 262 -3.09 9.83 1.76
N HIS A 263 -3.89 9.33 2.69
CA HIS A 263 -4.27 10.03 3.92
C HIS A 263 -3.69 9.36 5.17
N GLN A 264 -3.53 10.14 6.25
CA GLN A 264 -3.12 9.62 7.57
C GLN A 264 -4.21 8.79 8.28
N GLY A 265 -5.46 8.87 7.83
CA GLY A 265 -6.59 8.16 8.42
C GLY A 265 -7.71 7.89 7.41
N PRO A 266 -8.71 7.06 7.79
CA PRO A 266 -9.82 6.68 6.92
C PRO A 266 -10.83 7.82 6.78
N GLY A 267 -10.53 8.80 5.92
CA GLY A 267 -11.44 9.91 5.67
C GLY A 267 -10.81 11.05 4.90
N ALA A 268 -11.61 11.77 4.10
CA ALA A 268 -11.14 12.93 3.34
C ALA A 268 -10.75 14.12 4.23
N GLY A 269 -11.18 14.12 5.51
CA GLY A 269 -10.78 15.13 6.50
C GLY A 269 -9.40 14.88 7.12
N TYR A 270 -8.75 13.74 6.87
CA TYR A 270 -7.41 13.46 7.36
C TYR A 270 -6.35 14.11 6.44
N PRO A 271 -5.19 14.55 6.97
CA PRO A 271 -4.14 15.13 6.17
C PRO A 271 -3.66 14.21 5.04
N VAL A 272 -3.43 14.79 3.86
CA VAL A 272 -2.79 14.12 2.72
C VAL A 272 -1.29 14.02 2.97
N VAL A 273 -0.73 12.81 2.86
CA VAL A 273 0.69 12.50 3.04
C VAL A 273 1.39 12.27 1.71
N GLY A 274 0.64 11.92 0.67
CA GLY A 274 1.21 11.64 -0.65
C GLY A 274 0.15 11.40 -1.70
N ASN A 275 0.61 11.03 -2.89
CA ASN A 275 -0.20 10.82 -4.08
C ASN A 275 0.26 9.54 -4.79
N LEU A 276 -0.69 8.82 -5.41
CA LEU A 276 -0.44 7.68 -6.28
C LEU A 276 -1.03 7.93 -7.67
N THR A 277 -0.38 7.40 -8.69
CA THR A 277 -0.84 7.46 -10.09
C THR A 277 -1.64 6.22 -10.46
N ALA A 278 -2.49 6.35 -11.49
CA ALA A 278 -3.27 5.24 -12.03
C ALA A 278 -2.36 4.10 -12.53
N GLY A 279 -2.78 2.85 -12.30
CA GLY A 279 -2.03 1.64 -12.61
C GLY A 279 -1.06 1.20 -11.51
N THR A 280 -0.89 1.99 -10.44
CA THR A 280 -0.06 1.59 -9.30
C THR A 280 -0.67 0.40 -8.58
N GLN A 281 0.11 -0.66 -8.36
CA GLN A 281 -0.30 -1.84 -7.61
C GLN A 281 -0.13 -1.60 -6.10
N LEU A 282 -1.09 -2.06 -5.30
CA LEU A 282 -1.14 -1.82 -3.86
C LEU A 282 -0.96 -3.12 -3.07
N ASP A 283 -0.37 -2.97 -1.87
CA ASP A 283 -0.39 -3.98 -0.83
C ASP A 283 -1.37 -3.53 0.27
N LEU A 284 -2.54 -4.18 0.30
CA LEU A 284 -3.64 -3.82 1.21
C LEU A 284 -3.54 -4.63 2.50
N PHE A 285 -3.61 -3.93 3.63
CA PHE A 285 -3.57 -4.52 4.96
C PHE A 285 -4.96 -4.66 5.58
N GLY A 286 -5.85 -3.70 5.37
CA GLY A 286 -7.15 -3.67 6.02
C GLY A 286 -8.14 -2.71 5.38
N ILE A 287 -9.31 -2.60 6.00
CA ILE A 287 -10.41 -1.72 5.58
C ILE A 287 -11.03 -1.04 6.81
N ASN A 288 -11.63 0.14 6.64
CA ASN A 288 -12.41 0.76 7.72
C ASN A 288 -13.79 0.06 7.88
N SER A 289 -14.48 0.34 8.98
CA SER A 289 -15.79 -0.27 9.27
C SER A 289 -16.86 0.01 8.20
N ALA A 290 -16.85 1.19 7.57
CA ALA A 290 -17.77 1.52 6.49
C ALA A 290 -17.42 0.85 5.15
N GLY A 291 -16.19 0.36 4.97
CA GLY A 291 -15.76 -0.20 3.69
C GLY A 291 -15.28 0.83 2.65
N ASP A 292 -15.31 2.12 2.98
CA ASP A 292 -15.02 3.21 2.05
C ASP A 292 -13.53 3.56 1.96
N TRP A 293 -12.71 3.10 2.91
CA TRP A 293 -11.28 3.39 2.99
C TRP A 293 -10.46 2.11 3.21
N LEU A 294 -9.40 1.96 2.42
CA LEU A 294 -8.47 0.84 2.47
C LEU A 294 -7.18 1.30 3.15
N GLN A 295 -6.67 0.48 4.06
CA GLN A 295 -5.38 0.69 4.70
C GLN A 295 -4.28 -0.04 3.91
N LEU A 296 -3.22 0.68 3.56
CA LEU A 296 -2.01 0.09 2.98
C LEU A 296 -1.14 -0.56 4.06
N ALA A 297 -0.25 -1.48 3.69
CA ALA A 297 0.72 -2.08 4.60
C ALA A 297 1.58 -1.06 5.37
N GLY A 298 1.80 0.14 4.79
CA GLY A 298 2.51 1.26 5.43
C GLY A 298 1.66 2.08 6.42
N GLY A 299 0.40 1.68 6.69
CA GLY A 299 -0.51 2.35 7.64
C GLY A 299 -1.26 3.56 7.08
N LEU A 300 -0.95 3.99 5.85
CA LEU A 300 -1.67 5.04 5.13
C LEU A 300 -3.03 4.55 4.61
N TRP A 301 -3.88 5.49 4.23
CA TRP A 301 -5.25 5.22 3.80
C TRP A 301 -5.51 5.76 2.39
N ILE A 302 -6.26 4.99 1.61
CA ILE A 302 -6.72 5.36 0.26
C ILE A 302 -8.22 5.09 0.15
N ALA A 303 -8.95 5.94 -0.56
CA ALA A 303 -10.38 5.73 -0.79
C ALA A 303 -10.61 4.47 -1.63
N ALA A 304 -11.46 3.56 -1.15
CA ALA A 304 -11.75 2.27 -1.79
C ALA A 304 -12.28 2.43 -3.22
N SER A 305 -13.06 3.48 -3.47
CA SER A 305 -13.59 3.81 -4.81
C SER A 305 -12.53 4.17 -5.85
N LEU A 306 -11.25 4.32 -5.45
CA LEU A 306 -10.11 4.58 -6.33
C LEU A 306 -9.31 3.33 -6.65
N VAL A 307 -9.64 2.19 -6.04
CA VAL A 307 -8.90 0.93 -6.16
C VAL A 307 -9.78 -0.15 -6.81
N ALA A 308 -9.28 -0.80 -7.84
CA ALA A 308 -9.91 -1.98 -8.44
C ALA A 308 -9.31 -3.26 -7.86
N ASP A 309 -10.00 -4.39 -8.07
CA ASP A 309 -9.55 -5.73 -7.69
C ASP A 309 -9.25 -5.89 -6.19
N ILE A 310 -10.04 -5.20 -5.34
CA ILE A 310 -9.94 -5.29 -3.88
C ILE A 310 -10.30 -6.72 -3.43
N PRO A 311 -9.46 -7.40 -2.62
CA PRO A 311 -9.76 -8.75 -2.15
C PRO A 311 -10.93 -8.71 -1.18
N VAL A 312 -11.80 -9.71 -1.26
CA VAL A 312 -12.85 -9.90 -0.25
C VAL A 312 -12.23 -10.37 1.07
N GLY A 313 -12.79 -9.93 2.19
CA GLY A 313 -12.36 -10.39 3.52
C GLY A 313 -11.12 -9.70 4.09
N LEU A 314 -10.80 -8.47 3.65
CA LEU A 314 -9.83 -7.63 4.36
C LEU A 314 -10.27 -7.42 5.83
N PRO A 315 -9.35 -7.49 6.80
CA PRO A 315 -9.68 -7.26 8.20
C PRO A 315 -10.10 -5.80 8.41
N VAL A 316 -11.06 -5.57 9.31
CA VAL A 316 -11.46 -4.22 9.71
C VAL A 316 -10.41 -3.68 10.68
N THR A 317 -9.62 -2.69 10.26
CA THR A 317 -8.49 -2.17 11.04
C THR A 317 -8.74 -0.79 11.63
N ALA A 318 -9.78 -0.10 11.19
CA ALA A 318 -10.28 1.10 11.84
C ALA A 318 -11.81 1.04 11.92
N THR A 319 -12.34 1.34 13.09
CA THR A 319 -13.74 1.77 13.13
C THR A 319 -13.77 3.24 12.71
N ASP A 320 -14.80 3.66 11.98
CA ASP A 320 -15.06 5.05 11.68
C ASP A 320 -15.14 5.81 13.01
N ALA A 321 -14.02 6.40 13.38
CA ALA A 321 -14.00 7.43 14.39
C ALA A 321 -14.81 8.56 13.76
N PHE A 322 -16.08 8.64 14.17
CA PHE A 322 -16.93 9.79 13.94
C PHE A 322 -16.09 11.00 14.33
N LEU A 323 -15.52 11.73 13.35
CA LEU A 323 -14.85 12.99 13.64
C LEU A 323 -15.93 13.83 14.33
N PRO A 324 -15.84 14.06 15.66
CA PRO A 324 -16.94 14.65 16.39
C PRO A 324 -17.15 16.04 15.83
N ARG A 325 -18.26 16.25 15.10
CA ARG A 325 -18.67 17.48 14.40
C ARG A 325 -17.68 18.63 14.57
N GLY A 326 -16.73 18.63 13.67
CA GLY A 326 -15.62 19.55 13.64
C GLY A 326 -14.58 18.85 12.82
N ASN A 327 -14.44 19.24 11.55
CA ASN A 327 -13.14 19.18 10.93
C ASN A 327 -12.18 19.76 11.99
N PRO A 328 -11.26 18.97 12.59
CA PRO A 328 -10.33 19.58 13.50
C PRO A 328 -9.69 20.68 12.68
N THR A 329 -9.89 21.95 13.07
CA THR A 329 -8.94 22.99 12.70
C THR A 329 -7.61 22.35 13.02
N PRO A 330 -6.77 22.03 12.02
CA PRO A 330 -5.66 21.12 12.19
C PRO A 330 -4.93 21.58 13.44
N VAL A 331 -5.02 20.80 14.52
CA VAL A 331 -4.16 21.02 15.67
C VAL A 331 -2.80 20.82 15.05
N PRO A 332 -1.95 21.86 14.95
CA PRO A 332 -0.66 21.69 14.31
C PRO A 332 0.01 20.57 15.08
N ALA A 333 0.16 19.39 14.44
CA ALA A 333 1.10 18.41 14.91
C ALA A 333 2.36 19.22 15.16
N ARG A 334 2.84 19.25 16.41
CA ARG A 334 3.96 20.09 16.79
C ARG A 334 5.10 19.68 15.88
N ALA A 335 5.26 20.44 14.80
CA ALA A 335 6.19 20.12 13.75
C ALA A 335 7.55 19.99 14.45
N PRO A 336 8.41 19.03 14.06
CA PRO A 336 9.80 19.09 14.48
C PRO A 336 10.24 20.53 14.30
N ALA A 337 10.83 21.12 15.35
CA ALA A 337 11.11 22.56 15.40
C ALA A 337 11.84 22.94 14.12
N TYR A 338 11.10 23.55 13.19
CA TYR A 338 11.62 23.86 11.88
C TYR A 338 12.51 25.07 12.07
N THR A 339 13.81 24.89 11.84
CA THR A 339 14.80 25.95 11.98
C THR A 339 14.87 26.86 10.75
N GLY A 340 14.06 26.61 9.72
CA GLY A 340 13.97 27.46 8.53
C GLY A 340 12.97 28.61 8.68
N SER A 341 12.95 29.49 7.67
CA SER A 341 12.01 30.62 7.64
C SER A 341 10.64 30.17 7.15
N THR A 342 9.60 30.87 7.60
CA THR A 342 8.21 30.65 7.19
C THR A 342 7.63 31.97 6.71
N ARG A 343 7.00 31.98 5.53
CA ARG A 343 6.32 33.15 4.96
C ARG A 343 4.98 32.75 4.36
N ALA A 344 3.92 33.50 4.65
CA ALA A 344 2.64 33.32 4.01
C ALA A 344 2.46 34.29 2.83
N GLU A 345 2.05 33.78 1.67
CA GLU A 345 1.69 34.58 0.49
C GLU A 345 0.38 34.05 -0.10
N ARG A 346 -0.58 34.95 -0.38
CA ARG A 346 -1.93 34.60 -0.89
C ARG A 346 -2.65 33.51 -0.07
N GLY A 347 -2.35 33.40 1.23
CA GLY A 347 -2.95 32.41 2.12
C GLY A 347 -2.27 31.03 2.10
N ILE A 348 -1.17 30.88 1.37
CA ILE A 348 -0.34 29.66 1.34
C ILE A 348 0.91 29.91 2.18
N GLU A 349 1.24 28.98 3.08
CA GLU A 349 2.43 29.04 3.93
C GLU A 349 3.61 28.34 3.24
N PHE A 350 4.68 29.10 2.98
CA PHE A 350 5.92 28.61 2.39
C PHE A 350 6.98 28.45 3.48
N ARG A 351 7.69 27.32 3.48
CA ARG A 351 8.76 27.00 4.43
C ARG A 351 10.04 26.71 3.66
N SER A 352 11.14 27.38 4.01
CA SER A 352 12.41 27.14 3.33
C SER A 352 13.65 27.12 4.24
N THR A 353 14.51 26.12 4.05
CA THR A 353 15.85 26.02 4.66
C THR A 353 16.93 26.57 3.73
N CYS A 354 16.55 27.19 2.61
CA CYS A 354 17.48 27.70 1.60
C CYS A 354 18.51 28.67 2.18
N VAL A 355 19.74 28.66 1.65
CA VAL A 355 20.85 29.46 2.16
C VAL A 355 21.11 30.62 1.19
N CYS A 356 20.79 31.85 1.62
CA CYS A 356 20.77 33.03 0.74
C CYS A 356 22.10 33.80 0.66
N ASP A 357 23.13 33.38 1.40
CA ASP A 357 24.45 34.03 1.43
C ASP A 357 25.50 33.33 0.54
N GLN A 358 25.13 32.24 -0.14
CA GLN A 358 26.06 31.43 -0.96
C GLN A 358 26.06 31.79 -2.46
N GLY A 359 25.34 32.84 -2.88
CA GLY A 359 25.23 33.24 -4.29
C GLY A 359 24.32 32.29 -5.09
N ASN A 360 24.39 32.34 -6.43
CA ASN A 360 23.52 31.55 -7.30
C ASN A 360 23.96 30.07 -7.39
N ILE A 361 23.65 29.28 -6.34
CA ILE A 361 23.96 27.85 -6.25
C ILE A 361 22.78 26.91 -6.46
N TYR A 362 21.55 27.38 -6.31
CA TYR A 362 20.32 26.61 -6.52
C TYR A 362 19.66 27.02 -7.82
N ASN A 363 19.23 26.05 -8.61
CA ASN A 363 18.43 26.20 -9.82
C ASN A 363 17.12 25.41 -9.65
N CYS A 364 16.16 25.61 -10.54
CA CYS A 364 14.88 24.90 -10.49
C CYS A 364 14.98 23.36 -10.39
N PRO A 365 15.92 22.67 -11.07
CA PRO A 365 16.10 21.23 -10.93
C PRO A 365 16.65 20.76 -9.58
N ASP A 366 17.12 21.67 -8.71
CA ASP A 366 17.65 21.34 -7.38
C ASP A 366 16.54 21.21 -6.31
N PHE A 367 15.29 21.45 -6.68
CA PHE A 367 14.11 21.35 -5.80
C PHE A 367 13.22 20.18 -6.21
N ASP A 368 12.61 19.51 -5.23
CA ASP A 368 11.70 18.38 -5.47
C ASP A 368 10.41 18.80 -6.20
N ASN A 369 10.00 20.06 -6.04
CA ASN A 369 8.83 20.64 -6.69
C ASN A 369 8.92 22.19 -6.75
N GLY A 370 8.07 22.81 -7.58
CA GLY A 370 8.02 24.27 -7.74
C GLY A 370 7.64 25.04 -6.47
N MET A 371 6.93 24.44 -5.52
CA MET A 371 6.63 25.12 -4.24
C MET A 371 7.87 25.30 -3.37
N ASP A 372 8.80 24.33 -3.37
CA ASP A 372 10.06 24.44 -2.62
C ASP A 372 10.98 25.50 -3.24
N ALA A 373 11.03 25.58 -4.57
CA ALA A 373 11.75 26.62 -5.29
C ALA A 373 11.18 28.02 -4.98
N ARG A 374 9.85 28.17 -5.00
CA ARG A 374 9.17 29.42 -4.60
C ARG A 374 9.44 29.77 -3.14
N ALA A 375 9.47 28.77 -2.25
CA ALA A 375 9.80 29.01 -0.85
C ALA A 375 11.24 29.52 -0.67
N CYS A 376 12.21 28.99 -1.42
CA CYS A 376 13.59 29.52 -1.43
C CYS A 376 13.64 30.96 -1.97
N TYR A 377 12.99 31.21 -3.11
CA TYR A 377 12.91 32.55 -3.72
C TYR A 377 12.38 33.60 -2.73
N LEU A 378 11.21 33.34 -2.12
CA LEU A 378 10.58 34.26 -1.18
C LEU A 378 11.44 34.53 0.06
N LYS A 379 12.16 33.51 0.55
CA LYS A 379 13.10 33.66 1.66
C LYS A 379 14.25 34.58 1.29
N CYS A 380 14.91 34.35 0.15
CA CYS A 380 16.07 35.14 -0.24
C CYS A 380 15.69 36.57 -0.65
N LEU A 381 14.49 36.76 -1.20
CA LEU A 381 13.93 38.09 -1.45
C LEU A 381 13.73 38.86 -0.14
N ASP A 382 13.25 38.24 0.93
CA ASP A 382 13.07 38.88 2.24
C ASP A 382 14.40 39.16 2.96
N GLU A 383 15.35 38.23 2.90
CA GLU A 383 16.65 38.37 3.59
C GLU A 383 17.60 39.33 2.88
N THR A 384 17.62 39.33 1.55
CA THR A 384 18.62 40.06 0.76
C THR A 384 18.04 41.15 -0.14
N GLY A 385 16.72 41.19 -0.32
CA GLY A 385 16.05 42.09 -1.27
C GLY A 385 16.26 41.72 -2.74
N ARG A 386 16.77 40.51 -3.02
CA ARG A 386 17.09 40.05 -4.39
C ARG A 386 16.77 38.56 -4.54
N ASP A 387 16.50 38.16 -5.77
CA ASP A 387 16.52 36.77 -6.16
C ASP A 387 17.97 36.29 -6.29
N VAL A 388 18.51 35.73 -5.21
CA VAL A 388 19.91 35.28 -5.13
C VAL A 388 20.22 34.16 -6.13
N HIS A 389 19.20 33.38 -6.48
CA HIS A 389 19.31 32.16 -7.27
C HIS A 389 18.75 32.29 -8.69
N ASP A 390 18.24 33.48 -9.06
CA ASP A 390 17.63 33.74 -10.38
C ASP A 390 16.53 32.71 -10.70
N LEU A 391 15.75 32.33 -9.68
CA LEU A 391 14.63 31.39 -9.77
C LEU A 391 13.40 32.02 -10.44
N ASP A 392 13.23 33.33 -10.33
CA ASP A 392 12.17 34.17 -10.90
C ASP A 392 12.80 35.07 -11.99
N GLY A 393 13.11 34.44 -13.12
CA GLY A 393 13.88 35.08 -14.18
C GLY A 393 13.16 36.23 -14.90
N ASP A 394 11.82 36.27 -14.86
CA ASP A 394 11.01 37.33 -15.46
C ASP A 394 10.47 38.34 -14.43
N LYS A 395 10.64 38.06 -13.13
CA LYS A 395 10.37 38.95 -11.99
C LYS A 395 8.89 39.21 -11.76
N ASP A 396 8.05 38.25 -12.07
CA ASP A 396 6.61 38.34 -11.84
C ASP A 396 6.20 37.81 -10.45
N GLY A 397 7.14 37.21 -9.73
CA GLY A 397 6.96 36.63 -8.40
C GLY A 397 6.71 35.12 -8.39
N ASP A 398 6.70 34.46 -9.54
CA ASP A 398 6.52 33.02 -9.68
C ASP A 398 7.86 32.34 -10.06
N ALA A 399 8.44 31.63 -9.09
CA ALA A 399 9.70 30.90 -9.31
C ALA A 399 9.51 29.69 -10.22
N CYS A 400 10.48 29.43 -11.09
CA CYS A 400 10.62 28.21 -11.88
C CYS A 400 9.54 27.90 -12.91
N GLU A 401 8.78 28.92 -13.34
CA GLU A 401 7.75 28.84 -14.38
C GLU A 401 8.16 28.17 -15.71
N LYS A 402 9.46 28.11 -16.03
CA LYS A 402 9.97 27.52 -17.29
C LYS A 402 10.18 26.01 -17.24
N TYR A 403 9.96 25.37 -16.09
CA TYR A 403 10.28 23.96 -15.87
C TYR A 403 9.06 23.06 -15.65
N ASP A 404 7.84 23.62 -15.65
CA ASP A 404 6.57 22.87 -15.77
C ASP A 404 6.32 22.38 -17.21
#